data_AF-A0AA37CI46-F1
#
_entry.id   AF-A0AA37CI46-F1
#
_cell.length_a   1.000
_cell.length_b   1.000
_cell.length_c   1.000
_cell.angle_alpha   90.00
_cell.angle_beta   90.00
_cell.angle_gamma   90.00
#
_symmetry.space_group_name_H-M   'P 1'
#
loop_
_entity.id
_entity.type
_entity.pdbx_description
1 polymer ?
#
loop_
_entity_poly.entity_id
_entity_poly.type
_entity_poly.pdbx_seq_one_letter_code
_entity_poly.pdbx_strand_id
1 'polypeptide(L)'
;MPEITNLERTALFGLPSLSRLVYVLGLKPNVARDGIVEDVTIQSLREEMFVEPHQGVRNSGSPSPEAIRDALQHLEAKGLLEKLDEHPQRVIVRLLLHSQSE
;
A
#
# COMPACT_ATOMS: atom_id res chain seq x y z
N MET A 1 -6.79 -7.90 -10.95
CA MET A 1 -5.96 -6.88 -10.28
C MET A 1 -5.43 -5.92 -11.32
N PRO A 2 -5.46 -4.61 -11.08
CA PRO A 2 -4.85 -3.62 -11.98
C PRO A 2 -3.37 -3.90 -12.18
N GLU A 3 -2.88 -3.67 -13.40
CA GLU A 3 -1.49 -3.90 -13.76
C GLU A 3 -0.57 -2.88 -13.06
N ILE A 4 0.57 -3.35 -12.57
CA ILE A 4 1.65 -2.50 -12.07
C ILE A 4 2.58 -2.20 -13.23
N THR A 5 2.64 -0.92 -13.61
CA THR A 5 3.47 -0.43 -14.72
C THR A 5 4.97 -0.59 -14.42
N ASN A 6 5.81 -0.54 -15.46
CA ASN A 6 7.26 -0.57 -15.28
C ASN A 6 7.79 0.61 -14.46
N LEU A 7 7.16 1.78 -14.58
CA LEU A 7 7.51 2.97 -13.79
C LEU A 7 7.24 2.72 -12.30
N GLU A 8 6.04 2.22 -11.97
CA GLU A 8 5.69 1.84 -10.59
C GLU A 8 6.61 0.76 -10.04
N ARG A 9 6.91 -0.29 -10.83
CA ARG A 9 7.86 -1.35 -10.42
C ARG A 9 9.24 -0.79 -10.09
N THR A 10 9.74 0.13 -10.91
CA THR A 10 11.03 0.77 -10.72
C THR A 10 11.03 1.62 -9.45
N ALA A 11 9.98 2.40 -9.22
CA ALA A 11 9.85 3.23 -8.02
C ALA A 11 9.69 2.41 -6.72
N LEU A 12 9.05 1.23 -6.79
CA LEU A 12 8.92 0.30 -5.66
C LEU A 12 10.21 -0.49 -5.37
N PHE A 13 11.16 -0.50 -6.30
CA PHE A 13 12.40 -1.25 -6.15
C PHE A 13 13.21 -0.71 -4.97
N GLY A 14 13.75 -1.62 -4.15
CA GLY A 14 14.57 -1.26 -2.98
C GLY A 14 13.79 -0.83 -1.73
N LEU A 15 12.46 -0.68 -1.78
CA LEU A 15 11.66 -0.35 -0.59
C LEU A 15 11.51 -1.54 0.37
N PRO A 16 11.14 -1.34 1.65
CA PRO A 16 10.77 -2.46 2.53
C PRO A 16 9.67 -3.33 1.91
N SER A 17 9.69 -4.64 2.17
CA SER A 17 8.73 -5.58 1.58
C SER A 17 7.29 -5.20 1.90
N LEU A 18 7.00 -4.79 3.14
CA LEU A 18 5.66 -4.37 3.54
C LEU A 18 5.19 -3.13 2.77
N SER A 19 6.06 -2.12 2.55
CA SER A 19 5.71 -0.96 1.72
C SER A 19 5.31 -1.36 0.30
N ARG A 20 6.04 -2.32 -0.30
CA ARG A 20 5.70 -2.83 -1.63
C ARG A 20 4.36 -3.56 -1.64
N LEU A 21 4.11 -4.41 -0.65
CA LEU A 21 2.85 -5.15 -0.51
C LEU A 21 1.66 -4.22 -0.27
N VAL A 22 1.81 -3.21 0.60
CA VAL A 22 0.79 -2.19 0.83
C VAL A 22 0.41 -1.48 -0.46
N TYR A 23 1.39 -1.08 -1.29
CA TYR A 23 1.09 -0.46 -2.58
C TYR A 23 0.38 -1.44 -3.54
N VAL A 24 0.93 -2.63 -3.73
CA VAL A 24 0.50 -3.56 -4.79
C VAL A 24 -0.82 -4.28 -4.47
N LEU A 25 -1.01 -4.70 -3.22
CA LEU A 25 -2.19 -5.45 -2.78
C LEU A 25 -3.22 -4.54 -2.11
N GLY A 26 -2.76 -3.56 -1.34
CA GLY A 26 -3.65 -2.71 -0.55
C GLY A 26 -4.19 -1.49 -1.28
N LEU A 27 -3.35 -0.78 -2.03
CA LEU A 27 -3.72 0.51 -2.62
C LEU A 27 -4.09 0.39 -4.09
N LYS A 28 -3.23 -0.20 -4.92
CA LYS A 28 -3.45 -0.28 -6.37
C LYS A 28 -4.80 -0.91 -6.73
N PRO A 29 -5.26 -2.02 -6.12
CA PRO A 29 -6.55 -2.61 -6.47
C PRO A 29 -7.76 -1.73 -6.14
N ASN A 30 -7.60 -0.79 -5.21
CA ASN A 30 -8.65 0.08 -4.71
C ASN A 30 -8.57 1.51 -5.30
N VAL A 31 -7.70 1.73 -6.29
CA VAL A 31 -7.55 3.05 -6.92
C VAL A 31 -8.69 3.29 -7.90
N ALA A 32 -9.37 4.43 -7.73
CA ALA A 32 -10.37 4.89 -8.68
C ALA A 32 -9.72 5.54 -9.91
N ARG A 33 -10.54 5.87 -10.90
CA ARG A 33 -10.09 6.46 -12.18
C ARG A 33 -9.39 7.81 -12.02
N ASP A 34 -9.64 8.53 -10.95
CA ASP A 34 -8.98 9.81 -10.64
C ASP A 34 -7.64 9.65 -9.91
N GLY A 35 -7.19 8.41 -9.70
CA GLY A 35 -5.96 8.08 -8.99
C GLY A 35 -6.09 8.12 -7.46
N ILE A 36 -7.30 8.25 -6.92
CA ILE A 36 -7.55 8.33 -5.48
C ILE A 36 -8.01 6.98 -4.93
N VAL A 37 -7.55 6.64 -3.72
CA VAL A 37 -8.00 5.50 -2.91
C VAL A 37 -8.67 6.07 -1.66
N GLU A 38 -9.97 5.78 -1.43
CA GLU A 38 -10.73 6.34 -0.28
C GLU A 38 -11.41 5.29 0.61
N ASP A 39 -11.60 4.07 0.08
CA ASP A 39 -12.34 2.97 0.72
C ASP A 39 -11.44 1.94 1.43
N VAL A 40 -10.23 2.37 1.81
CA VAL A 40 -9.25 1.53 2.48
C VAL A 40 -9.07 1.98 3.92
N THR A 41 -8.92 1.01 4.83
CA THR A 41 -8.63 1.26 6.24
C THR A 41 -7.32 0.62 6.65
N ILE A 42 -6.72 1.10 7.74
CA ILE A 42 -5.55 0.44 8.33
C ILE A 42 -5.88 -1.02 8.67
N GLN A 43 -7.10 -1.31 9.14
CA GLN A 43 -7.50 -2.68 9.48
C GLN A 43 -7.60 -3.58 8.25
N SER A 44 -8.24 -3.13 7.17
CA SER A 44 -8.34 -3.92 5.95
C SER A 44 -6.97 -4.18 5.32
N LEU A 45 -6.06 -3.21 5.37
CA LEU A 45 -4.66 -3.41 4.93
C LEU A 45 -3.94 -4.48 5.76
N ARG A 46 -4.19 -4.54 7.07
CA ARG A 46 -3.59 -5.55 7.95
C ARG A 46 -4.11 -6.95 7.65
N GLU A 47 -5.39 -7.07 7.32
CA GLU A 47 -6.04 -8.33 6.96
C GLU A 47 -5.55 -8.84 5.60
N GLU A 48 -5.46 -7.96 4.60
CA GLU A 48 -4.91 -8.28 3.27
C GLU A 48 -3.44 -8.75 3.35
N MET A 49 -2.69 -8.21 4.32
CA MET A 49 -1.27 -8.53 4.54
C MET A 49 -1.05 -9.66 5.55
N PHE A 50 -2.12 -10.38 5.93
CA PHE A 50 -2.02 -11.49 6.87
C PHE A 50 -1.21 -12.65 6.28
N VAL A 51 -0.23 -13.11 7.05
CA VAL A 51 0.54 -14.33 6.72
C VAL A 51 0.17 -15.43 7.70
N GLU A 52 -0.40 -16.52 7.22
CA GLU A 52 -0.73 -17.67 8.07
C GLU A 52 0.52 -18.18 8.83
N PRO A 53 0.42 -18.47 10.14
CA PRO A 53 1.52 -19.03 10.91
C PRO A 53 1.95 -20.40 10.40
N HIS A 54 3.22 -20.51 10.00
CA HIS A 54 3.85 -21.76 9.57
C HIS A 54 5.13 -22.01 10.36
N GLN A 55 5.48 -23.29 10.57
CA GLN A 55 6.75 -23.64 11.23
C GLN A 55 7.94 -23.06 10.45
N GLY A 56 8.85 -22.40 11.17
CA GLY A 56 10.05 -21.79 10.60
C GLY A 56 9.84 -20.41 9.98
N VAL A 57 8.60 -19.92 9.83
CA VAL A 57 8.32 -18.56 9.37
C VAL A 57 8.32 -17.61 10.56
N ARG A 58 9.19 -16.61 10.50
CA ARG A 58 9.20 -15.50 11.47
C ARG A 58 8.28 -14.39 10.96
N ASN A 59 7.62 -13.69 11.87
CA ASN A 59 6.71 -12.58 11.58
C ASN A 59 5.45 -12.99 10.78
N SER A 60 4.85 -14.12 11.14
CA SER A 60 3.49 -14.47 10.72
C SER A 60 2.43 -13.62 11.44
N GLY A 61 1.21 -13.66 10.95
CA GLY A 61 0.08 -12.85 11.38
C GLY A 61 -0.08 -11.59 10.55
N SER A 62 -0.99 -10.73 10.98
CA SER A 62 -1.15 -9.41 10.40
C SER A 62 -0.06 -8.46 10.89
N PRO A 63 0.45 -7.54 10.05
CA PRO A 63 1.32 -6.46 10.50
C PRO A 63 0.62 -5.60 11.56
N SER A 64 1.40 -4.91 12.41
CA SER A 64 0.83 -3.94 13.35
C SER A 64 0.28 -2.71 12.61
N PRO A 65 -0.66 -1.96 13.21
CA PRO A 65 -1.13 -0.69 12.66
C PRO A 65 0.03 0.29 12.39
N GLU A 66 1.02 0.33 13.27
CA GLU A 66 2.21 1.18 13.15
C GLU A 66 3.05 0.78 11.93
N ALA A 67 3.24 -0.52 11.71
CA ALA A 67 3.97 -1.01 10.54
C ALA A 67 3.29 -0.63 9.21
N ILE A 68 1.95 -0.59 9.18
CA ILE A 68 1.20 -0.08 8.02
C ILE A 68 1.41 1.43 7.85
N ARG A 69 1.37 2.22 8.93
CA ARG A 69 1.60 3.67 8.86
C ARG A 69 3.01 4.00 8.39
N ASP A 70 4.02 3.30 8.90
CA ASP A 70 5.41 3.43 8.46
C ASP A 70 5.55 3.04 6.98
N ALA A 71 4.87 1.98 6.55
CA ALA A 71 4.84 1.57 5.15
C ALA A 71 4.26 2.67 4.24
N LEU A 72 3.15 3.30 4.64
CA LEU A 72 2.56 4.43 3.93
C LEU A 72 3.48 5.66 3.91
N GLN A 73 4.15 5.95 5.03
CA GLN A 73 5.11 7.06 5.11
C GLN A 73 6.33 6.84 4.21
N HIS A 74 6.83 5.61 4.10
CA HIS A 74 7.90 5.30 3.14
C HIS A 74 7.47 5.50 1.68
N LEU A 75 6.22 5.13 1.34
CA LEU A 75 5.68 5.34 0.00
C LEU A 75 5.53 6.84 -0.31
N GLU A 76 5.03 7.61 0.65
CA GLU A 76 4.91 9.07 0.57
C GLU A 76 6.29 9.74 0.39
N ALA A 77 7.26 9.39 1.23
CA ALA A 77 8.63 9.91 1.15
C ALA A 77 9.35 9.56 -0.16
N LYS A 78 8.86 8.56 -0.90
CA LYS A 78 9.38 8.13 -2.21
C LYS A 78 8.59 8.69 -3.39
N GLY A 79 7.59 9.54 -3.14
CA GLY A 79 6.78 10.16 -4.17
C GLY A 79 5.88 9.17 -4.91
N LEU A 80 5.52 8.04 -4.28
CA LEU A 80 4.60 7.06 -4.84
C LEU A 80 3.13 7.39 -4.54
N LEU A 81 2.90 8.08 -3.43
CA LEU A 81 1.58 8.53 -3.01
C LEU A 81 1.66 9.88 -2.29
N GLU A 82 0.51 10.52 -2.17
CA GLU A 82 0.26 11.69 -1.33
C GLU A 82 -0.93 11.36 -0.41
N LYS A 83 -0.80 11.61 0.90
CA LYS A 83 -1.94 11.48 1.82
C LYS A 83 -2.86 12.69 1.69
N LEU A 84 -4.16 12.42 1.56
CA LEU A 84 -5.20 13.44 1.44
C LEU A 84 -5.94 13.68 2.77
N ASP A 85 -5.75 12.80 3.75
CA ASP A 85 -6.35 12.87 5.08
C ASP A 85 -5.39 12.30 6.14
N GLU A 86 -5.52 12.76 7.38
CA GLU A 86 -4.74 12.33 8.55
C GLU A 86 -5.53 11.40 9.49
N HIS A 87 -6.74 10.98 9.10
CA HIS A 87 -7.58 10.13 9.95
C HIS A 87 -6.86 8.83 10.36
N PRO A 88 -6.84 8.46 11.66
CA PRO A 88 -5.95 7.44 12.19
C PRO A 88 -6.23 6.00 11.71
N GLN A 89 -7.43 5.76 11.18
CA GLN A 89 -7.86 4.45 10.66
C GLN A 89 -8.21 4.43 9.18
N ARG A 90 -8.49 5.60 8.56
CA ARG A 90 -8.89 5.65 7.15
C ARG A 90 -7.65 6.00 6.34
N VAL A 91 -7.52 5.39 5.17
CA VAL A 91 -6.41 5.65 4.26
C VAL A 91 -7.01 6.31 3.03
N ILE A 92 -6.87 7.64 2.96
CA ILE A 92 -7.26 8.44 1.81
C ILE A 92 -5.97 8.96 1.17
N VAL A 93 -5.63 8.42 -0.01
CA VAL A 93 -4.36 8.73 -0.68
C VAL A 93 -4.55 8.90 -2.18
N ARG A 94 -3.72 9.74 -2.78
CA ARG A 94 -3.55 9.84 -4.24
C ARG A 94 -2.32 9.05 -4.65
N LEU A 95 -2.45 8.17 -5.64
CA LEU A 95 -1.32 7.47 -6.24
C LEU A 95 -0.70 8.33 -7.35
N LEU A 96 0.53 8.79 -7.13
CA LEU A 96 1.16 9.81 -7.99
C LEU A 96 1.65 9.25 -9.33
N LEU A 97 1.88 7.94 -9.41
CA LEU A 97 2.30 7.26 -10.64
C LEU A 97 1.15 6.51 -11.33
N HIS A 98 -0.09 6.79 -10.92
CA HIS A 98 -1.26 6.17 -11.55
C HIS A 98 -1.52 6.80 -12.91
N SER A 99 -1.07 6.12 -13.97
CA SER A 99 -1.45 6.45 -15.35
C SER A 99 -2.76 5.77 -15.71
N GLN A 100 -3.73 6.53 -16.22
CA GLN A 100 -4.83 5.95 -16.99
C GLN A 100 -4.24 5.34 -18.25
N SER A 101 -4.25 4.02 -18.38
CA SER A 101 -4.13 3.41 -19.70
C SER A 101 -5.43 3.74 -20.44
N GLU A 102 -5.34 4.52 -21.51
CA GLU A 102 -6.45 4.81 -22.44
C GLU A 102 -7.01 3.54 -23.09
#